data_AF-A0A7K2Z2D6-F1
#
_entry.id   AF-A0A7K2Z2D6-F1
#
_cell.length_a   1.000
_cell.length_b   1.000
_cell.length_c   1.000
_cell.angle_alpha   90.00
_cell.angle_beta   90.00
_cell.angle_gamma   90.00
#
_symmetry.space_group_name_H-M   'P 1'
#
loop_
_entity.id
_entity.type
_entity.pdbx_description
1 polymer ?
#
loop_
_entity_poly.entity_id
_entity_poly.type
_entity_poly.pdbx_seq_one_letter_code
_entity_poly.pdbx_strand_id
1 'polypeptide(L)'
;MCDSGGGIVGRLRWWVVPVALAGVVLLSGCGGDDDERGEGDAPVANLHGDDTPAQVFNMPDGFGNLATKCVGHGFRAYVTTNASGPSNVQVVPDSMCTG
;
A
#
# COMPACT_ATOMS: atom_id res chain seq x y z
N MET A 1 -14.35 -20.85 -28.18
CA MET A 1 -15.38 -20.85 -29.24
C MET A 1 -15.46 -19.46 -29.80
N CYS A 2 -14.88 -19.28 -30.98
CA CYS A 2 -15.16 -18.15 -31.85
C CYS A 2 -16.50 -18.43 -32.52
N ASP A 3 -17.43 -17.49 -32.49
CA ASP A 3 -18.62 -17.55 -33.34
C ASP A 3 -18.60 -16.38 -34.33
N SER A 4 -18.80 -16.75 -35.59
CA SER A 4 -18.76 -15.95 -36.80
C SER A 4 -20.15 -15.45 -37.14
N GLY A 5 -20.29 -14.19 -37.56
CA GLY A 5 -21.44 -13.82 -38.37
C GLY A 5 -21.65 -12.33 -38.57
N GLY A 6 -21.69 -11.91 -39.84
CA GLY A 6 -22.41 -10.71 -40.25
C GLY A 6 -21.54 -9.62 -40.88
N GLY A 7 -21.29 -9.75 -42.19
CA GLY A 7 -20.65 -8.70 -42.98
C GLY A 7 -21.52 -7.46 -43.14
N ILE A 8 -20.88 -6.30 -43.24
CA ILE A 8 -21.41 -5.12 -43.92
C ILE A 8 -20.26 -4.37 -44.58
N VAL A 9 -20.20 -4.56 -45.89
CA VAL A 9 -19.44 -3.74 -46.85
C VAL A 9 -19.96 -2.32 -46.76
N GLY A 10 -19.13 -1.36 -46.38
CA GLY A 10 -19.58 0.03 -46.27
C GLY A 10 -18.48 1.03 -45.98
N ARG A 11 -17.75 1.43 -47.03
CA ARG A 11 -17.02 2.70 -47.19
C ARG A 11 -16.43 3.31 -45.91
N LEU A 12 -15.15 2.99 -45.69
CA LEU A 12 -14.09 3.89 -45.26
C LEU A 12 -14.52 5.38 -45.11
N ARG A 13 -15.02 5.75 -43.93
CA ARG A 13 -15.07 7.14 -43.46
C ARG A 13 -13.89 7.32 -42.52
N TRP A 14 -12.77 7.71 -43.11
CA TRP A 14 -11.43 7.87 -42.53
C TRP A 14 -11.29 9.01 -41.49
N TRP A 15 -12.35 9.29 -40.73
CA TRP A 15 -12.38 10.36 -39.72
C TRP A 15 -12.81 9.89 -38.33
N VAL A 16 -13.07 8.59 -38.12
CA VAL A 16 -13.49 8.05 -36.81
C VAL A 16 -12.30 7.51 -36.00
N VAL A 17 -11.15 7.30 -36.64
CA VAL A 17 -9.96 6.70 -36.00
C VAL A 17 -9.29 7.59 -34.92
N PRO A 18 -9.18 8.93 -35.04
CA PRO A 18 -8.40 9.69 -34.06
C PRO A 18 -9.12 9.91 -32.72
N VAL A 19 -10.46 9.80 -32.69
CA VAL A 19 -11.25 10.02 -31.47
C VAL A 19 -11.23 8.80 -30.55
N ALA A 20 -11.20 7.59 -31.11
CA ALA A 20 -11.15 6.36 -30.31
C ALA A 20 -9.79 6.18 -29.60
N LEU A 21 -8.68 6.63 -30.22
CA LEU A 21 -7.36 6.56 -29.58
C LEU A 21 -7.19 7.55 -28.41
N ALA A 22 -7.79 8.74 -28.51
CA ALA A 22 -7.73 9.73 -27.43
C ALA A 22 -8.48 9.27 -26.15
N GLY A 23 -9.55 8.48 -26.31
CA GLY A 23 -10.31 7.95 -25.17
C GLY A 23 -9.56 6.89 -24.35
N VAL A 24 -8.69 6.10 -24.98
CA VAL A 24 -7.92 5.03 -24.29
C VAL A 24 -6.78 5.59 -23.45
N VAL A 25 -6.14 6.69 -23.89
CA VAL A 25 -5.05 7.35 -23.14
C VAL A 25 -5.56 8.12 -21.92
N LEU A 26 -6.80 8.61 -21.94
CA LEU A 26 -7.41 9.30 -20.81
C LEU A 26 -7.94 8.37 -19.72
N LEU A 27 -8.06 7.06 -20.00
CA LEU A 27 -8.52 6.04 -19.04
C LEU A 27 -7.37 5.26 -18.37
N SER A 28 -6.10 5.51 -18.74
CA SER A 28 -4.93 4.86 -18.14
C SER A 28 -4.33 5.63 -16.96
N GLY A 29 -5.10 6.52 -16.33
CA GLY A 29 -4.68 7.30 -15.17
C GLY A 29 -5.17 6.69 -13.85
N CYS A 30 -4.28 6.62 -12.87
CA CYS A 30 -4.48 6.24 -11.45
C CYS A 30 -4.43 4.74 -11.13
N GLY A 31 -3.24 4.18 -11.22
CA GLY A 31 -2.84 3.02 -10.41
C GLY A 31 -1.41 3.27 -9.94
N GLY A 32 -1.25 4.12 -8.92
CA GLY A 32 0.06 4.65 -8.54
C GLY A 32 0.15 5.03 -7.07
N ASP A 33 -0.49 4.26 -6.20
CA ASP A 33 -0.35 4.42 -4.73
C ASP A 33 0.45 3.27 -4.09
N ASP A 34 1.11 2.45 -4.92
CA ASP A 34 2.07 1.43 -4.48
C ASP A 34 3.49 1.98 -4.73
N ASP A 35 4.04 2.71 -3.79
CA ASP A 35 5.47 3.06 -3.84
C ASP A 35 6.32 1.87 -3.37
N GLU A 36 7.65 2.00 -3.43
CA GLU A 36 8.60 0.96 -3.02
C GLU A 36 8.47 0.57 -1.53
N ARG A 37 7.60 1.24 -0.76
CA ARG A 37 7.33 1.02 0.67
C ARG A 37 5.99 0.31 0.94
N GLY A 38 5.17 0.07 -0.09
CA GLY A 38 3.92 -0.70 0.01
C GLY A 38 2.66 0.16 -0.22
N GLU A 39 1.47 -0.46 -0.10
CA GLU A 39 0.17 0.21 -0.31
C GLU A 39 -0.07 1.35 0.72
N GLY A 40 0.41 2.56 0.44
CA GLY A 40 0.02 3.77 1.17
C GLY A 40 0.45 3.82 2.64
N ASP A 41 1.74 3.64 2.92
CA ASP A 41 2.31 3.96 4.23
C ASP A 41 1.92 5.38 4.67
N ALA A 42 1.70 5.56 5.98
CA ALA A 42 1.38 6.87 6.52
C ALA A 42 2.51 7.86 6.17
N PRO A 43 2.19 9.06 5.64
CA PRO A 43 3.20 10.00 5.19
C PRO A 43 4.08 10.43 6.37
N VAL A 44 5.38 10.19 6.24
CA VAL A 44 6.40 10.65 7.18
C VAL A 44 6.76 12.11 6.88
N ALA A 45 6.63 12.99 7.88
CA ALA A 45 6.97 14.41 7.73
C ALA A 45 8.44 14.55 7.28
N ASN A 46 8.68 15.33 6.21
CA ASN A 46 9.99 15.49 5.58
C ASN A 46 10.68 14.18 5.17
N LEU A 47 9.92 13.10 4.95
CA LEU A 47 10.42 11.75 4.64
C LEU A 47 11.34 11.15 5.72
N HIS A 48 11.37 11.75 6.91
CA HIS A 48 12.21 11.34 8.03
C HIS A 48 11.31 11.06 9.25
N GLY A 49 11.10 9.77 9.54
CA GLY A 49 10.50 9.32 10.78
C GLY A 49 11.53 9.22 11.90
N ASP A 50 11.10 8.67 13.04
CA ASP A 50 12.05 8.24 14.07
C ASP A 50 12.71 6.93 13.61
N ASP A 51 13.98 7.00 13.21
CA ASP A 51 14.78 5.88 12.70
C ASP A 51 15.55 5.11 13.79
N THR A 52 15.34 5.43 15.07
CA THR A 52 15.96 4.64 16.15
C THR A 52 15.42 3.20 16.17
N PRO A 53 16.25 2.20 16.51
CA PRO A 53 15.79 0.81 16.51
C PRO A 53 14.71 0.59 17.56
N ALA A 54 13.66 -0.15 17.19
CA ALA A 54 12.67 -0.63 18.15
C ALA A 54 13.30 -1.65 19.12
N GLN A 55 12.77 -1.74 20.34
CA GLN A 55 13.10 -2.83 21.23
C GLN A 55 12.36 -4.09 20.77
N VAL A 56 13.07 -5.21 20.63
CA VAL A 56 12.51 -6.47 20.13
C VAL A 56 12.61 -7.56 21.19
N PHE A 57 11.49 -8.22 21.44
CA PHE A 57 11.39 -9.41 22.27
C PHE A 57 11.16 -10.62 21.36
N ASN A 58 12.14 -11.52 21.35
CA ASN A 58 12.10 -12.73 20.54
C ASN A 58 11.35 -13.84 21.28
N MET A 59 10.45 -14.52 20.59
CA MET A 59 9.62 -15.61 21.14
C MET A 59 10.07 -16.95 20.52
N PRO A 60 10.90 -17.75 21.21
CA PRO A 60 11.53 -18.95 20.61
C PRO A 60 10.59 -20.16 20.50
N ASP A 61 9.39 -20.07 21.08
CA ASP A 61 8.36 -21.11 21.16
C ASP A 61 7.40 -21.13 19.96
N GLY A 62 7.74 -20.41 18.89
CA GLY A 62 6.99 -20.39 17.64
C GLY A 62 5.88 -19.34 17.57
N PHE A 63 5.74 -18.49 18.59
CA PHE A 63 4.91 -17.29 18.51
C PHE A 63 5.63 -16.16 17.77
N GLY A 64 4.86 -15.18 17.29
CA GLY A 64 5.40 -14.00 16.62
C GLY A 64 6.21 -13.12 17.56
N ASN A 65 7.33 -12.59 17.07
CA ASN A 65 8.15 -11.64 17.82
C ASN A 65 7.40 -10.34 18.10
N LEU A 66 7.73 -9.70 19.21
CA LEU A 66 7.12 -8.43 19.62
C LEU A 66 8.14 -7.30 19.50
N ALA A 67 7.84 -6.30 18.68
CA ALA A 67 8.59 -5.04 18.62
C ALA A 67 7.82 -3.94 19.36
N THR A 68 8.52 -3.07 20.07
CA THR A 68 7.92 -1.92 20.74
C THR A 68 8.75 -0.65 20.62
N LYS A 69 8.05 0.49 20.51
CA LYS A 69 8.66 1.81 20.46
C LYS A 69 7.67 2.88 20.94
N CYS A 70 8.19 3.96 21.53
CA CYS A 70 7.41 5.16 21.76
C CYS A 70 7.03 5.78 20.41
N VAL A 71 5.78 6.22 20.27
CA VAL A 71 5.24 6.81 19.02
C VAL A 71 4.79 8.26 19.21
N GLY A 72 5.33 8.91 20.25
CA GLY A 72 5.02 10.28 20.63
C GLY A 72 3.77 10.42 21.52
N HIS A 73 3.55 11.64 22.02
CA HIS A 73 2.33 12.05 22.74
C HIS A 73 1.95 11.18 23.95
N GLY A 74 2.90 10.55 24.64
CA GLY A 74 2.60 9.67 25.78
C GLY A 74 2.10 8.29 25.38
N PHE A 75 2.40 7.82 24.16
CA PHE A 75 1.98 6.52 23.67
C PHE A 75 3.14 5.62 23.26
N ARG A 76 2.93 4.32 23.45
CA ARG A 76 3.80 3.24 22.99
C ARG A 76 3.04 2.33 22.06
N ALA A 77 3.65 2.00 20.93
CA ALA A 77 3.16 0.96 20.03
C ALA A 77 3.85 -0.38 20.32
N TYR A 78 3.08 -1.44 20.14
CA TYR A 78 3.50 -2.83 20.14
C TYR A 78 3.08 -3.44 18.81
N VAL A 79 4.02 -4.09 18.13
CA VAL A 79 3.77 -4.72 16.83
C VAL A 79 4.27 -6.15 16.87
N THR A 80 3.43 -7.09 16.46
CA THR A 80 3.86 -8.48 16.30
C THR A 80 4.26 -8.73 14.86
N THR A 81 5.42 -9.34 14.62
CA THR A 81 5.79 -9.81 13.29
C THR A 81 5.24 -11.21 13.06
N ASN A 82 4.54 -11.41 11.94
CA ASN A 82 4.09 -12.72 11.50
C ASN A 82 4.69 -13.03 10.11
N ALA A 83 5.30 -14.20 9.94
CA ALA A 83 5.99 -14.56 8.71
C ALA A 83 5.05 -14.91 7.54
N SER A 84 3.80 -15.29 7.81
CA SER A 84 2.86 -15.80 6.80
C SER A 84 1.41 -15.35 7.03
N GLY A 85 1.18 -14.41 7.93
CA GLY A 85 -0.13 -13.99 8.41
C GLY A 85 -0.16 -12.52 8.80
N PRO A 86 -1.31 -12.02 9.25
CA PRO A 86 -1.45 -10.61 9.61
C PRO A 86 -0.60 -10.26 10.83
N SER A 87 0.10 -9.13 10.74
CA SER A 87 0.71 -8.47 11.90
C SER A 87 -0.38 -7.80 12.74
N ASN A 88 -0.20 -7.77 14.07
CA ASN A 88 -1.09 -7.05 14.97
C ASN A 88 -0.36 -5.83 15.51
N VAL A 89 -1.10 -4.74 15.70
CA VAL A 89 -0.61 -3.50 16.31
C VAL A 89 -1.50 -3.15 17.50
N GLN A 90 -0.88 -2.79 18.62
CA GLN A 90 -1.57 -2.22 19.77
C GLN A 90 -0.86 -0.95 20.23
N VAL A 91 -1.62 0.11 20.43
CA VAL A 91 -1.12 1.38 20.96
C VAL A 91 -1.72 1.59 22.34
N VAL A 92 -0.86 1.85 23.32
CA VAL A 92 -1.27 2.04 24.71
C VAL A 92 -0.68 3.34 25.27
N PRO A 93 -1.36 4.00 26.21
CA PRO A 93 -0.75 5.08 26.98
C PRO A 93 0.46 4.57 27.77
N ASP A 94 1.56 5.31 27.72
CA ASP A 94 2.79 5.06 28.48
C ASP A 94 3.38 6.39 28.93
N SER A 95 3.38 6.63 30.25
CA SER A 95 3.93 7.86 30.85
C SER A 95 5.44 8.02 30.65
N MET A 96 6.15 6.95 30.26
CA MET A 96 7.58 7.02 29.93
C MET A 96 7.82 7.53 28.50
N CYS A 97 6.78 7.56 27.65
CA CYS A 97 6.86 8.02 26.26
C CYS A 97 6.48 9.51 26.14
N THR A 98 7.08 10.38 26.96
CA THR A 98 6.81 11.83 27.03
C THR A 98 7.42 12.64 25.86
N GLY A 99 7.40 12.08 24.65
CA GLY A 99 7.99 12.70 23.45
C GLY A 99 7.63 14.16 23.26
#